data_AF-A0A090S8W5-F1
#
_entry.id   AF-A0A090S8W5-F1
#
_cell.length_a   1.000
_cell.length_b   1.000
_cell.length_c   1.000
_cell.angle_alpha   90.00
_cell.angle_beta   90.00
_cell.angle_gamma   90.00
#
_symmetry.space_group_name_H-M   'P 1'
#
loop_
_entity.id
_entity.type
_entity.pdbx_description
1 polymer ?
#
loop_
_entity_poly.entity_id
_entity_poly.type
_entity_poly.pdbx_seq_one_letter_code
_entity_poly.pdbx_strand_id
1 'polypeptide(L)'
;MHKTYQHRIDVRFSTSVERSKRVLDVGEAFGLGLDEKEFVIYDNEVFETQQGDCIYITGQSGSGKSVLLRELARQYREDYGLNVGILDEIELTEVPLIDQLGSSTEEACKLLSRAGLNDAYLFIRKPSELSDGQRYRFKIAKLIAMGAEVLIADEFGAVLDRTSAKVVAFAIRKLCKDNNITLAVATTHKDLYWDLKPTLTIDKKYADQIRVSKADRDMLEDY
;
A
#
# COMPACT_ATOMS: atom_id res chain seq x y z
N MET A 1 -24.95 0.44 6.80
CA MET A 1 -24.37 -0.54 5.84
C MET A 1 -23.06 0.02 5.32
N HIS A 2 -21.96 -0.72 5.42
CA HIS A 2 -20.69 -0.31 4.82
C HIS A 2 -20.74 -0.54 3.30
N LYS A 3 -20.22 0.41 2.52
CA LYS A 3 -20.14 0.30 1.05
C LYS A 3 -19.21 -0.87 0.71
N THR A 4 -19.66 -1.75 -0.17
CA THR A 4 -18.93 -2.97 -0.58
C THR A 4 -18.45 -2.80 -2.02
N TYR A 5 -17.25 -3.30 -2.32
CA TYR A 5 -16.57 -3.20 -3.61
C TYR A 5 -16.18 -4.59 -4.11
N GLN A 6 -16.48 -4.87 -5.38
CA GLN A 6 -16.15 -6.13 -6.05
C GLN A 6 -14.84 -5.96 -6.82
N HIS A 7 -13.90 -6.88 -6.64
CA HIS A 7 -12.64 -6.86 -7.36
C HIS A 7 -12.54 -8.07 -8.25
N ARG A 8 -12.13 -7.85 -9.50
CA ARG A 8 -11.74 -8.90 -10.44
C ARG A 8 -10.33 -8.59 -10.94
N ILE A 9 -9.38 -9.48 -10.68
CA ILE A 9 -7.97 -9.28 -11.00
C ILE A 9 -7.55 -10.31 -12.05
N ASP A 10 -7.28 -9.83 -13.27
CA ASP A 10 -6.73 -10.63 -14.38
C ASP A 10 -5.54 -9.85 -14.95
N VAL A 11 -4.33 -10.34 -14.68
CA VAL A 11 -3.10 -9.65 -15.10
C VAL A 11 -2.14 -10.65 -15.71
N ARG A 12 -1.80 -10.38 -16.97
CA ARG A 12 -0.92 -11.18 -17.83
C ARG A 12 0.08 -10.27 -18.51
N PHE A 13 1.32 -10.72 -18.69
CA PHE A 13 2.30 -9.97 -19.48
C PHE A 13 3.04 -10.91 -20.43
N SER A 14 3.29 -10.43 -21.63
CA SER A 14 4.12 -11.10 -22.63
C SER A 14 5.52 -10.52 -22.62
N THR A 15 6.54 -11.37 -22.52
CA THR A 15 7.91 -10.95 -22.80
C THR A 15 8.26 -11.31 -24.24
N SER A 16 8.58 -10.32 -25.06
CA SER A 16 9.19 -10.50 -26.38
C SER A 16 10.65 -10.07 -26.32
N VAL A 17 11.55 -10.89 -26.84
CA VAL A 17 12.96 -10.51 -26.97
C VAL A 17 13.15 -9.83 -28.32
N GLU A 18 13.67 -8.60 -28.35
CA GLU A 18 13.97 -7.88 -29.59
C GLU A 18 15.04 -8.63 -30.40
N ARG A 19 14.71 -9.00 -31.64
CA ARG A 19 15.52 -9.88 -32.48
C ARG A 19 16.59 -9.13 -33.28
N SER A 20 17.48 -8.42 -32.59
CA SER A 20 18.67 -7.88 -33.23
C SER A 20 19.65 -9.01 -33.60
N LYS A 21 20.54 -8.77 -34.58
CA LYS A 21 21.56 -9.76 -34.98
C LYS A 21 22.39 -10.26 -33.79
N ARG A 22 22.81 -9.35 -32.90
CA ARG A 22 23.59 -9.70 -31.71
C ARG A 22 22.80 -10.57 -30.72
N VAL A 23 21.50 -10.35 -30.60
CA VAL A 23 20.63 -11.15 -29.72
C VAL A 23 20.45 -12.56 -30.29
N LEU A 24 20.31 -12.69 -31.60
CA LEU A 24 20.25 -13.98 -32.30
C LEU A 24 21.58 -14.75 -32.14
N ASP A 25 22.71 -14.09 -32.38
CA ASP A 25 24.05 -14.68 -32.24
C ASP A 25 24.29 -15.21 -30.80
N VAL A 26 23.88 -14.45 -29.78
CA VAL A 26 23.95 -14.88 -28.37
C VAL A 26 22.95 -16.02 -28.07
N GLY A 27 21.73 -15.92 -28.59
CA GLY A 27 20.73 -16.97 -28.42
C GLY A 27 21.21 -18.31 -28.99
N GLU A 28 21.81 -18.30 -30.17
CA GLU A 28 22.37 -19.50 -30.81
C GLU A 28 23.59 -20.03 -30.06
N ALA A 29 24.55 -19.16 -29.71
CA ALA A 29 25.78 -19.56 -29.02
C ALA A 29 25.55 -20.22 -27.65
N PHE A 30 24.45 -19.86 -26.97
CA PHE A 30 24.13 -20.34 -25.62
C PHE A 30 22.85 -21.22 -25.56
N GLY A 31 22.23 -21.53 -26.70
CA GLY A 31 21.03 -22.35 -26.77
C GLY A 31 19.80 -21.74 -26.08
N LEU A 32 19.66 -20.41 -26.09
CA LEU A 32 18.55 -19.70 -25.45
C LEU A 32 17.35 -19.61 -26.40
N GLY A 33 16.17 -20.05 -25.94
CA GLY A 33 14.92 -19.84 -26.67
C GLY A 33 14.51 -18.36 -26.68
N LEU A 34 14.23 -17.82 -27.86
CA LEU A 34 13.78 -16.43 -28.08
C LEU A 34 12.25 -16.36 -28.35
N ASP A 35 11.53 -17.35 -27.83
CA ASP A 35 10.09 -17.46 -27.97
C ASP A 35 9.40 -16.43 -27.06
N GLU A 36 8.31 -15.88 -27.56
CA GLU A 36 7.42 -15.08 -26.73
C GLU A 36 6.83 -15.98 -25.63
N LYS A 37 6.94 -15.52 -24.38
CA LYS A 37 6.35 -16.18 -23.24
C LYS A 37 5.32 -15.26 -22.62
N GLU A 38 4.10 -15.77 -22.50
CA GLU A 38 3.06 -15.15 -21.69
C GLU A 38 3.19 -15.65 -20.25
N PHE A 39 3.20 -14.69 -19.31
CA PHE A 39 3.25 -14.95 -17.89
C PHE A 39 1.93 -14.46 -17.27
N VAL A 40 1.21 -15.39 -16.66
CA VAL A 40 -0.02 -15.10 -15.91
C VAL A 40 0.35 -14.81 -14.46
N ILE A 41 0.08 -13.59 -13.98
CA ILE A 41 0.30 -13.20 -12.58
C ILE A 41 -0.95 -13.50 -11.76
N TYR A 42 -2.11 -13.11 -12.28
CA TYR A 42 -3.43 -13.33 -11.71
C TYR A 42 -4.36 -13.82 -12.82
N ASP A 43 -5.13 -14.87 -12.55
CA ASP A 43 -6.08 -15.44 -13.51
C ASP A 43 -7.51 -15.30 -12.98
N ASN A 44 -8.15 -14.17 -13.32
CA ASN A 44 -9.55 -13.90 -13.01
C ASN A 44 -9.93 -14.11 -11.53
N GLU A 45 -9.07 -13.67 -10.63
CA GLU A 45 -9.30 -13.76 -9.19
C GLU A 45 -10.40 -12.79 -8.78
N VAL A 46 -11.40 -13.25 -8.02
CA VAL A 46 -12.53 -12.42 -7.59
C VAL A 46 -12.64 -12.40 -6.07
N PHE A 47 -12.75 -11.21 -5.50
CA PHE A 47 -12.98 -11.02 -4.07
C PHE A 47 -13.65 -9.68 -3.77
N GLU A 48 -14.11 -9.54 -2.53
CA GLU A 48 -14.84 -8.36 -2.07
C GLU A 48 -14.11 -7.65 -0.94
N THR A 49 -14.18 -6.33 -0.94
CA THR A 49 -13.75 -5.45 0.13
C THR A 49 -14.90 -4.55 0.57
N GLN A 50 -14.76 -3.91 1.72
CA GLN A 50 -15.67 -2.89 2.19
C GLN A 50 -14.91 -1.63 2.58
N GLN A 51 -15.59 -0.49 2.54
CA GLN A 51 -15.02 0.76 3.03
C GLN A 51 -14.53 0.60 4.48
N GLY A 52 -13.30 1.05 4.75
CA GLY A 52 -12.65 0.93 6.05
C GLY A 52 -11.90 -0.39 6.28
N ASP A 53 -11.86 -1.28 5.29
CA ASP A 53 -11.08 -2.51 5.39
C ASP A 53 -9.58 -2.24 5.55
N CYS A 54 -8.91 -3.11 6.31
CA CYS A 54 -7.46 -3.22 6.29
C CYS A 54 -7.08 -4.50 5.54
N ILE A 55 -6.61 -4.33 4.31
CA ILE A 55 -6.20 -5.37 3.37
C ILE A 55 -4.69 -5.57 3.51
N TYR A 56 -4.30 -6.76 3.94
CA TYR A 56 -2.90 -7.12 4.16
C TYR A 56 -2.44 -8.15 3.14
N ILE A 57 -1.67 -7.70 2.16
CA ILE A 57 -1.16 -8.50 1.05
C ILE A 57 0.25 -8.97 1.41
N THR A 58 0.42 -10.28 1.55
CA THR A 58 1.70 -10.90 1.88
C THR A 58 2.11 -11.94 0.84
N GLY A 59 3.40 -12.26 0.78
CA GLY A 59 3.93 -13.18 -0.21
C GLY A 59 5.41 -12.98 -0.48
N GLN A 60 6.00 -13.86 -1.28
CA GLN A 60 7.42 -13.81 -1.62
C GLN A 60 7.75 -12.56 -2.46
N SER A 61 9.03 -12.16 -2.50
CA SER A 61 9.46 -11.13 -3.46
C SER A 61 9.20 -11.60 -4.89
N GLY A 62 8.80 -10.70 -5.78
CA GLY A 62 8.47 -11.03 -7.17
C GLY A 62 7.16 -11.80 -7.38
N SER A 63 6.36 -12.08 -6.34
CA SER A 63 5.11 -12.85 -6.49
C SER A 63 3.94 -12.07 -7.11
N GLY A 64 4.11 -10.77 -7.38
CA GLY A 64 3.08 -9.91 -7.98
C GLY A 64 2.26 -9.07 -6.99
N LYS A 65 2.68 -8.92 -5.73
CA LYS A 65 1.98 -8.10 -4.72
C LYS A 65 1.75 -6.65 -5.18
N SER A 66 2.80 -6.01 -5.67
CA SER A 66 2.76 -4.65 -6.24
C SER A 66 1.83 -4.52 -7.44
N VAL A 67 1.65 -5.60 -8.21
CA VAL A 67 0.72 -5.65 -9.34
C VAL A 67 -0.72 -5.66 -8.83
N LEU A 68 -1.04 -6.51 -7.86
CA LEU A 68 -2.36 -6.55 -7.23
C LEU A 68 -2.72 -5.23 -6.57
N LEU A 69 -1.78 -4.64 -5.83
CA LEU A 69 -1.98 -3.39 -5.11
C LEU A 69 -2.21 -2.21 -6.08
N ARG A 70 -1.50 -2.17 -7.22
CA ARG A 70 -1.78 -1.21 -8.31
C ARG A 70 -3.14 -1.43 -8.97
N GLU A 71 -3.51 -2.68 -9.23
CA GLU A 71 -4.81 -2.98 -9.83
C GLU A 71 -5.97 -2.63 -8.87
N LEU A 72 -5.83 -2.89 -7.57
CA LEU A 72 -6.76 -2.42 -6.55
C LEU A 72 -6.88 -0.88 -6.56
N ALA A 73 -5.74 -0.18 -6.57
CA ALA A 73 -5.72 1.28 -6.64
C ALA A 73 -6.45 1.81 -7.88
N ARG A 74 -6.24 1.18 -9.04
CA ARG A 74 -6.93 1.50 -10.29
C ARG A 74 -8.43 1.32 -10.15
N GLN A 75 -8.90 0.14 -9.71
CA GLN A 75 -10.32 -0.16 -9.57
C GLN A 75 -11.02 0.78 -8.57
N TYR A 76 -10.41 1.05 -7.41
CA TYR A 76 -10.95 2.03 -6.46
C TYR A 76 -11.12 3.42 -7.07
N ARG A 77 -10.16 3.87 -7.87
CA ARG A 77 -10.19 5.20 -8.49
C ARG A 77 -11.14 5.26 -9.69
N GLU A 78 -11.01 4.34 -10.64
CA GLU A 78 -11.68 4.39 -11.93
C GLU A 78 -13.09 3.78 -11.88
N ASP A 79 -13.24 2.63 -11.22
CA ASP A 79 -14.51 1.90 -11.22
C ASP A 79 -15.44 2.41 -10.10
N TYR A 80 -14.87 2.90 -8.99
CA TYR A 80 -15.63 3.33 -7.80
C TYR A 80 -15.57 4.83 -7.50
N GLY A 81 -14.75 5.59 -8.22
CA GLY A 81 -14.64 7.04 -8.09
C GLY A 81 -14.08 7.50 -6.74
N LEU A 82 -13.31 6.64 -6.04
CA LEU A 82 -12.75 6.97 -4.74
C LEU A 82 -11.46 7.76 -4.87
N ASN A 83 -11.19 8.60 -3.88
CA ASN A 83 -9.92 9.26 -3.76
C ASN A 83 -8.84 8.30 -3.23
N VAL A 84 -7.97 7.83 -4.12
CA VAL A 84 -6.92 6.86 -3.80
C VAL A 84 -5.59 7.58 -3.63
N GLY A 85 -5.06 7.49 -2.41
CA GLY A 85 -3.77 8.02 -2.03
C GLY A 85 -2.69 6.94 -1.93
N ILE A 86 -1.58 7.11 -2.66
CA ILE A 86 -0.46 6.17 -2.68
C ILE A 86 0.67 6.75 -1.85
N LEU A 87 1.02 6.09 -0.75
CA LEU A 87 1.97 6.62 0.23
C LEU A 87 3.39 6.79 -0.33
N ASP A 88 3.80 5.88 -1.20
CA ASP A 88 5.12 5.88 -1.83
C ASP A 88 5.30 7.08 -2.78
N GLU A 89 4.19 7.58 -3.34
CA GLU A 89 4.16 8.73 -4.24
C GLU A 89 4.07 10.08 -3.51
N ILE A 90 3.92 10.08 -2.18
CA ILE A 90 3.81 11.33 -1.43
C ILE A 90 5.16 12.04 -1.36
N GLU A 91 5.23 13.15 -2.10
CA GLU A 91 6.34 14.07 -2.08
C GLU A 91 6.29 14.99 -0.84
N LEU A 92 7.45 15.16 -0.23
CA LEU A 92 7.67 16.04 0.92
C LEU A 92 8.56 17.19 0.47
N THR A 93 8.15 18.43 0.76
CA THR A 93 8.94 19.62 0.43
C THR A 93 9.77 20.06 1.64
N GLU A 94 10.93 20.67 1.43
CA GLU A 94 11.86 21.08 2.51
C GLU A 94 11.48 22.41 3.19
N VAL A 95 10.20 22.53 3.53
CA VAL A 95 9.59 23.61 4.30
C VAL A 95 8.99 23.05 5.60
N PRO A 96 8.67 23.89 6.60
CA PRO A 96 8.09 23.42 7.86
C PRO A 96 6.88 22.51 7.67
N LEU A 97 6.74 21.49 8.52
CA LEU A 97 5.64 20.53 8.46
C LEU A 97 4.26 21.22 8.47
N ILE A 98 4.11 22.24 9.30
CA ILE A 98 2.87 23.01 9.46
C ILE A 98 2.44 23.72 8.17
N ASP A 99 3.39 24.10 7.31
CA ASP A 99 3.13 24.86 6.08
C ASP A 99 2.70 23.96 4.90
N GLN A 100 2.78 22.64 5.05
CA GLN A 100 2.44 21.68 3.98
C GLN A 100 1.06 21.04 4.13
N LEU A 101 0.30 21.42 5.16
CA LEU A 101 -0.96 20.79 5.54
C LEU A 101 -2.05 21.81 5.83
N GLY A 102 -3.27 21.48 5.43
CA GLY A 102 -4.45 22.27 5.72
C GLY A 102 -4.46 23.66 5.08
N SER A 103 -5.57 24.37 5.29
CA SER A 103 -5.77 25.75 4.86
C SER A 103 -5.46 26.78 5.96
N SER A 104 -5.26 26.32 7.19
CA SER A 104 -5.01 27.14 8.37
C SER A 104 -4.12 26.40 9.37
N THR A 105 -3.47 27.15 10.28
CA THR A 105 -2.65 26.58 11.36
C THR A 105 -3.45 25.62 12.24
N GLU A 106 -4.70 25.93 12.54
CA GLU A 106 -5.56 25.06 13.36
C GLU A 106 -5.81 23.70 12.69
N GLU A 107 -6.11 23.73 11.39
CA GLU A 107 -6.33 22.52 10.59
C GLU A 107 -5.05 21.69 10.46
N ALA A 108 -3.92 22.35 10.17
CA ALA A 108 -2.61 21.71 10.07
C ALA A 108 -2.22 21.00 11.38
N CYS A 109 -2.38 21.68 12.53
CA CYS A 109 -2.16 21.09 13.86
C CYS A 109 -3.04 19.86 14.10
N LYS A 110 -4.33 19.92 13.72
CA LYS A 110 -5.26 18.79 13.86
C LYS A 110 -4.83 17.60 12.98
N LEU A 111 -4.41 17.84 11.74
CA LEU A 111 -3.94 16.80 10.83
C LEU A 111 -2.66 16.13 11.34
N LEU A 112 -1.68 16.91 11.81
CA LEU A 112 -0.45 16.40 12.42
C LEU A 112 -0.75 15.56 13.67
N SER A 113 -1.62 16.06 14.55
CA SER A 113 -2.02 15.34 15.77
C SER A 113 -2.74 14.03 15.46
N ARG A 114 -3.66 14.03 14.47
CA ARG A 114 -4.33 12.82 13.98
C ARG A 114 -3.36 11.78 13.44
N ALA A 115 -2.27 12.23 12.82
CA ALA A 115 -1.18 11.37 12.38
C ALA A 115 -0.22 10.91 13.50
N GLY A 116 -0.49 11.27 14.76
CA GLY A 116 0.35 10.92 15.90
C GLY A 116 1.62 11.77 16.03
N LEU A 117 1.71 12.89 15.31
CA LEU A 117 2.73 13.91 15.48
C LEU A 117 2.19 14.95 16.47
N ASN A 118 2.27 14.63 17.76
CA ASN A 118 1.70 15.47 18.83
C ASN A 118 2.71 16.45 19.46
N ASP A 119 3.99 16.33 19.11
CA ASP A 119 5.03 17.25 19.60
C ASP A 119 5.07 18.50 18.72
N ALA A 120 4.67 19.64 19.30
CA ALA A 120 4.65 20.93 18.62
C ALA A 120 6.03 21.35 18.09
N TYR A 121 7.12 20.85 18.68
CA TYR A 121 8.47 21.09 18.18
C TYR A 121 8.67 20.53 16.77
N LEU A 122 7.97 19.44 16.40
CA LEU A 122 8.03 18.88 15.05
C LEU A 122 7.35 19.78 14.02
N PHE A 123 6.41 20.63 14.42
CA PHE A 123 5.56 21.37 13.47
C PHE A 123 6.37 22.40 12.70
N ILE A 124 7.43 22.92 13.35
CA ILE A 124 8.37 23.90 12.80
C ILE A 124 9.61 23.25 12.14
N ARG A 125 9.71 21.91 12.15
CA ARG A 125 10.82 21.17 11.52
C ARG A 125 10.54 20.94 10.04
N LYS A 126 11.56 20.54 9.29
CA LYS A 126 11.48 20.11 7.89
C LYS A 126 11.51 18.58 7.77
N PRO A 127 11.01 17.99 6.67
CA PRO A 127 11.01 16.54 6.46
C PRO A 127 12.39 15.86 6.58
N SER A 128 13.47 16.55 6.19
CA SER A 128 14.85 16.08 6.37
C SER A 128 15.28 15.93 7.83
N GLU A 129 14.63 16.63 8.77
CA GLU A 129 14.91 16.58 10.21
C GLU A 129 14.09 15.51 10.95
N LEU A 130 13.18 14.82 10.26
CA LEU A 130 12.33 13.79 10.84
C LEU A 130 13.03 12.43 10.86
N SER A 131 12.77 11.63 11.89
CA SER A 131 13.04 10.19 11.83
C SER A 131 12.17 9.52 10.76
N ASP A 132 12.56 8.34 10.29
CA ASP A 132 11.81 7.63 9.24
C ASP A 132 10.36 7.36 9.65
N GLY A 133 10.12 7.00 10.92
CA GLY A 133 8.77 6.82 11.46
C GLY A 133 7.96 8.12 11.52
N GLN A 134 8.59 9.26 11.86
CA GLN A 134 7.94 10.57 11.82
C GLN A 134 7.62 10.99 10.38
N ARG A 135 8.54 10.76 9.45
CA ARG A 135 8.35 11.03 8.02
C ARG A 135 7.19 10.21 7.46
N TYR A 136 7.07 8.95 7.85
CA TYR A 136 5.97 8.07 7.46
C TYR A 136 4.62 8.60 7.96
N ARG A 137 4.53 8.97 9.25
CA ARG A 137 3.34 9.61 9.82
C ARG A 137 2.99 10.92 9.12
N PHE A 138 3.99 11.72 8.78
CA PHE A 138 3.76 12.96 8.04
C PHE A 138 3.21 12.73 6.63
N LYS A 139 3.70 11.72 5.90
CA LYS A 139 3.11 11.30 4.62
C LYS A 139 1.64 10.91 4.78
N ILE A 140 1.29 10.17 5.84
CA ILE A 140 -0.10 9.82 6.14
C ILE A 140 -0.94 11.06 6.43
N ALA A 141 -0.41 12.04 7.17
CA ALA A 141 -1.11 13.31 7.40
C ALA A 141 -1.46 14.03 6.09
N LYS A 142 -0.53 14.04 5.11
CA LYS A 142 -0.78 14.62 3.78
C LYS A 142 -1.88 13.88 3.03
N LEU A 143 -1.88 12.55 3.09
CA LEU A 143 -2.93 11.74 2.46
C LEU A 143 -4.32 12.02 3.02
N ILE A 144 -4.44 12.15 4.35
CA ILE A 144 -5.71 12.55 4.97
C ILE A 144 -6.11 13.96 4.53
N ALA A 145 -5.16 14.90 4.50
CA ALA A 145 -5.41 16.28 4.08
C ALA A 145 -5.92 16.36 2.63
N MET A 146 -5.45 15.45 1.77
CA MET A 146 -5.92 15.30 0.40
C MET A 146 -7.30 14.64 0.29
N GLY A 147 -7.90 14.20 1.40
CA GLY A 147 -9.21 13.55 1.44
C GLY A 147 -9.20 12.11 0.95
N ALA A 148 -8.09 11.38 1.14
CA ALA A 148 -7.99 9.98 0.69
C ALA A 148 -9.04 9.09 1.38
N GLU A 149 -9.80 8.35 0.58
CA GLU A 149 -10.76 7.33 1.02
C GLU A 149 -10.14 5.92 1.00
N VAL A 150 -9.07 5.75 0.21
CA VAL A 150 -8.25 4.55 0.15
C VAL A 150 -6.79 4.94 0.25
N LEU A 151 -6.05 4.28 1.16
CA LEU A 151 -4.61 4.41 1.32
C LEU A 151 -3.93 3.14 0.81
N ILE A 152 -2.99 3.32 -0.09
CA ILE A 152 -2.19 2.27 -0.70
C ILE A 152 -0.73 2.45 -0.29
N ALA A 153 -0.08 1.38 0.19
CA ALA A 153 1.35 1.38 0.48
C ALA A 153 2.01 0.07 0.04
N ASP A 154 2.95 0.18 -0.89
CA ASP A 154 3.77 -0.95 -1.32
C ASP A 154 5.03 -1.05 -0.45
N GLU A 155 5.64 -2.24 -0.44
CA GLU A 155 6.82 -2.54 0.39
C GLU A 155 6.72 -2.04 1.84
N PHE A 156 5.53 -2.18 2.43
CA PHE A 156 5.19 -1.59 3.71
C PHE A 156 6.18 -2.02 4.80
N GLY A 157 6.84 -1.03 5.40
CA GLY A 157 7.82 -1.22 6.47
C GLY A 157 9.13 -1.91 6.05
N ALA A 158 9.43 -2.03 4.75
CA ALA A 158 10.64 -2.70 4.27
C ALA A 158 11.93 -1.99 4.72
N VAL A 159 11.94 -0.66 4.73
CA VAL A 159 13.11 0.16 5.11
C VAL A 159 13.23 0.43 6.62
N LEU A 160 12.21 0.07 7.40
CA LEU A 160 12.18 0.31 8.85
C LEU A 160 12.76 -0.88 9.61
N ASP A 161 13.36 -0.63 10.78
CA ASP A 161 13.59 -1.72 11.73
C ASP A 161 12.25 -2.33 12.20
N ARG A 162 12.29 -3.57 12.71
CA ARG A 162 11.05 -4.32 13.02
C ARG A 162 10.20 -3.65 14.09
N THR A 163 10.82 -3.00 15.07
CA THR A 163 10.09 -2.29 16.13
C THR A 163 9.40 -1.06 15.55
N SER A 164 10.11 -0.25 14.77
CA SER A 164 9.53 0.91 14.10
C SER A 164 8.43 0.54 13.13
N ALA A 165 8.58 -0.55 12.36
CA ALA A 165 7.56 -1.03 11.44
C ALA A 165 6.24 -1.37 12.14
N LYS A 166 6.31 -2.03 13.30
CA LYS A 166 5.12 -2.34 14.13
C LYS A 166 4.44 -1.10 14.68
N VAL A 167 5.23 -0.15 15.19
CA VAL A 167 4.70 1.12 15.69
C VAL A 167 4.02 1.91 14.57
N VAL A 168 4.60 1.91 13.38
CA VAL A 168 4.01 2.55 12.19
C VAL A 168 2.74 1.82 11.74
N ALA A 169 2.75 0.49 11.69
CA ALA A 169 1.59 -0.35 11.38
C ALA A 169 0.40 -0.07 12.31
N PHE A 170 0.64 -0.03 13.62
CA PHE A 170 -0.38 0.30 14.60
C PHE A 170 -0.95 1.72 14.39
N ALA A 171 -0.06 2.70 14.18
CA ALA A 171 -0.46 4.08 13.99
C ALA A 171 -1.30 4.29 12.72
N ILE A 172 -0.87 3.74 11.58
CA ILE A 172 -1.61 3.87 10.31
C ILE A 172 -2.95 3.13 10.38
N ARG A 173 -2.99 1.94 11.01
CA ARG A 173 -4.24 1.19 11.18
C ARG A 173 -5.25 1.98 11.99
N LYS A 174 -4.83 2.50 13.16
CA LYS A 174 -5.71 3.29 14.04
C LYS A 174 -6.28 4.48 13.28
N LEU A 175 -5.42 5.21 12.58
CA LEU A 175 -5.80 6.37 11.80
C LEU A 175 -6.77 6.04 10.66
N CYS A 176 -6.53 4.97 9.90
CA CYS A 176 -7.45 4.56 8.84
C CYS A 176 -8.81 4.13 9.42
N LYS A 177 -8.81 3.39 10.53
CA LYS A 177 -10.03 2.97 11.25
C LYS A 177 -10.84 4.18 11.72
N ASP A 178 -10.21 5.13 12.41
CA ASP A 178 -10.86 6.32 12.98
C ASP A 178 -11.49 7.22 11.91
N ASN A 179 -11.06 7.10 10.65
CA ASN A 179 -11.49 7.92 9.53
C ASN A 179 -12.24 7.16 8.44
N ASN A 180 -12.58 5.88 8.69
CA ASN A 180 -13.23 5.00 7.71
C ASN A 180 -12.49 4.95 6.36
N ILE A 181 -11.16 5.00 6.38
CA ILE A 181 -10.29 4.91 5.21
C ILE A 181 -9.94 3.44 4.99
N THR A 182 -10.09 2.93 3.77
CA THR A 182 -9.61 1.60 3.42
C THR A 182 -8.09 1.62 3.32
N LEU A 183 -7.41 0.74 4.03
CA LEU A 183 -5.95 0.58 4.01
C LEU A 183 -5.60 -0.68 3.22
N ALA A 184 -4.81 -0.57 2.16
CA ALA A 184 -4.20 -1.74 1.51
C ALA A 184 -2.68 -1.64 1.56
N VAL A 185 -2.06 -2.65 2.15
CA VAL A 185 -0.61 -2.71 2.35
C VAL A 185 -0.06 -3.99 1.74
N ALA A 186 1.05 -3.88 1.01
CA ALA A 186 1.79 -5.03 0.48
C ALA A 186 3.17 -5.13 1.13
N THR A 187 3.56 -6.32 1.56
CA THR A 187 4.89 -6.55 2.14
C THR A 187 5.26 -8.03 2.10
N THR A 188 6.55 -8.35 2.22
CA THR A 188 7.04 -9.72 2.39
C THR A 188 6.99 -10.17 3.87
N HIS A 189 6.78 -9.20 4.77
CA HIS A 189 6.78 -9.39 6.21
C HIS A 189 5.41 -9.80 6.71
N LYS A 190 5.33 -10.83 7.57
CA LYS A 190 4.07 -11.31 8.19
C LYS A 190 3.93 -10.90 9.66
N ASP A 191 4.98 -10.35 10.24
CA ASP A 191 5.08 -9.97 11.66
C ASP A 191 4.28 -8.73 12.04
N LEU A 192 3.66 -8.04 11.07
CA LEU A 192 2.84 -6.84 11.27
C LEU A 192 1.35 -7.15 11.41
N TYR A 193 0.95 -8.42 11.32
CA TYR A 193 -0.46 -8.84 11.37
C TYR A 193 -1.19 -8.29 12.59
N TRP A 194 -0.57 -8.39 13.77
CA TRP A 194 -1.20 -7.99 15.03
C TRP A 194 -1.30 -6.47 15.21
N ASP A 195 -0.35 -5.73 14.62
CA ASP A 195 -0.34 -4.28 14.64
C ASP A 195 -1.33 -3.69 13.63
N LEU A 196 -1.46 -4.33 12.46
CA LEU A 196 -2.42 -3.95 11.42
C LEU A 196 -3.84 -4.43 11.71
N LYS A 197 -4.02 -5.54 12.46
CA LYS A 197 -5.31 -6.22 12.68
C LYS A 197 -6.16 -6.25 11.39
N PRO A 198 -5.67 -6.88 10.31
CA PRO A 198 -6.31 -6.80 9.00
C PRO A 198 -7.68 -7.46 9.01
N THR A 199 -8.63 -6.84 8.31
CA THR A 199 -9.96 -7.42 8.06
C THR A 199 -9.95 -8.36 6.87
N LEU A 200 -8.98 -8.19 5.97
CA LEU A 200 -8.76 -9.05 4.81
C LEU A 200 -7.26 -9.35 4.69
N THR A 201 -6.90 -10.62 4.60
CA THR A 201 -5.53 -11.04 4.25
C THR A 201 -5.52 -11.69 2.88
N ILE A 202 -4.53 -11.36 2.07
CA ILE A 202 -4.28 -11.97 0.77
C ILE A 202 -2.85 -12.53 0.78
N ASP A 203 -2.69 -13.85 0.67
CA ASP A 203 -1.39 -14.51 0.54
C ASP A 203 -1.17 -14.91 -0.92
N LYS A 204 -0.12 -14.35 -1.54
CA LYS A 204 0.26 -14.62 -2.94
C LYS A 204 1.59 -15.36 -2.99
N LYS A 205 1.53 -16.64 -3.35
CA LYS A 205 2.69 -17.50 -3.65
C LYS A 205 3.01 -17.50 -5.15
N TYR A 206 4.21 -17.93 -5.49
CA TYR A 206 4.68 -17.98 -6.88
C TYR A 206 3.82 -18.94 -7.70
N ALA A 207 3.32 -18.52 -8.86
CA ALA A 207 2.45 -19.28 -9.76
C ALA A 207 1.12 -19.82 -9.18
N ASP A 208 0.83 -19.62 -7.89
CA ASP A 208 -0.40 -20.06 -7.24
C ASP A 208 -1.54 -19.03 -7.37
N GLN A 209 -2.79 -19.51 -7.31
CA GLN A 209 -3.96 -18.66 -7.03
C GLN A 209 -3.79 -17.93 -5.69
N ILE A 210 -4.43 -16.77 -5.54
CA ILE A 210 -4.40 -16.06 -4.25
C ILE A 210 -5.17 -16.84 -3.17
N ARG A 211 -4.68 -16.78 -1.94
CA ARG A 211 -5.47 -17.19 -0.77
C ARG A 211 -6.02 -15.95 -0.09
N VAL A 212 -7.34 -15.80 -0.13
CA VAL A 212 -8.07 -14.72 0.52
C VAL A 212 -8.67 -15.22 1.82
N SER A 213 -8.49 -14.49 2.91
CA SER A 213 -9.12 -14.81 4.21
C SER A 213 -9.65 -13.53 4.84
N LYS A 214 -10.93 -13.55 5.21
CA LYS A 214 -11.58 -12.44 5.95
C LYS A 214 -11.49 -12.74 7.44
N ALA A 215 -11.11 -11.75 8.23
CA ALA A 215 -11.17 -11.85 9.68
C ALA A 215 -12.62 -11.73 10.15
N ASP A 216 -12.96 -12.44 11.22
CA ASP A 216 -14.25 -12.28 11.87
C ASP A 216 -14.31 -10.90 12.54
N ARG A 217 -15.20 -10.02 12.07
CA ARG A 217 -15.20 -8.61 12.46
C ARG A 217 -15.62 -8.41 13.91
N ASP A 218 -16.48 -9.30 14.42
CA ASP A 218 -16.96 -9.26 15.80
C ASP A 218 -15.83 -9.57 16.80
N MET A 219 -14.81 -10.33 16.40
CA MET A 219 -13.62 -10.60 17.25
C MET A 219 -12.58 -9.47 17.24
N LEU A 220 -12.73 -8.47 16.38
CA LEU A 220 -11.77 -7.34 16.26
C LEU A 220 -12.16 -6.14 17.13
N GLU A 221 -13.35 -6.13 17.74
CA GLU A 221 -13.85 -5.04 18.59
C GLU A 221 -13.43 -5.16 20.06
N ASP A 222 -12.98 -6.34 20.51
CA ASP A 222 -12.70 -6.66 21.92
C ASP A 222 -11.27 -6.32 22.42
N TYR A 223 -10.43 -5.63 21.64
CA TYR A 223 -9.03 -5.30 21.99
C TYR A 223 -8.53 -3.96 21.43
#